data_AF-A0A9D5IYE0-F1
#
_entry.id   AF-A0A9D5IYE0-F1
#
_cell.length_a   1.000
_cell.length_b   1.000
_cell.length_c   1.000
_cell.angle_alpha   90.00
_cell.angle_beta   90.00
_cell.angle_gamma   90.00
#
_symmetry.space_group_name_H-M   'P 1'
#
loop_
_entity.id
_entity.type
_entity.pdbx_description
1 polymer ?
#
loop_
_entity_poly.entity_id
_entity_poly.type
_entity_poly.pdbx_seq_one_letter_code
_entity_poly.pdbx_strand_id
1 'polypeptide(L)'
;MSVRLKWRIVIASVCLLQLLAPAGRAQWTTQNIPLQPGWNAVQLNVAPASNDCDAVFSGLPVESVWRFTKRYSSVEFNNDPAVPLPEPTHWVMWLPPTHPQQFVRSMFKLEGGHAYLVKVADAASPFTWTVKGRPVMPRIDWIPNYLNLVGFPVNPVAPPTFQSYFQHEAEIEAEPANNLKLYEINMYGEERRIRYTGLKTIQPGVAYWVGCNRPTDYVAPVRIRPLAGGSIDFGQTLVEQDIYIENVSTMSTFTVKAVLLVSETPPAGRAELAGPVPLAYFDRDLASNIWGWVDWPTNGLTRSMAPGELWTLRLGVRRASMNAYTPTGTNGAAYQTLMEVTDAGASIRYLVPVVADNPPLVVRNQEATGGTGGGYSSDTNLPVHHLYEGLWVGNAVVDKVSRAALGTNITWDATVPTNVTTELSMRLILHVDTNGQARLLQKVIVAWVPPATTNDSGEYRLYSKESDVAGMNGTIHRLSSVAFPPGTSVQMTGSMSNAVHASVSLGYDDPSNPFRHAYHPDHDNRNASWQPVGAGVESLTVVRSIDMVVDTNSVSQAGNLFWGPDDCSGVYRETIQGLLQQPIYFAGKFTLKRINRANAIR
;
A
#
# COMPACT_ATOMS: atom_id res chain seq x y z
N MET A 1 -0.23 -46.21 53.88
CA MET A 1 0.84 -45.35 53.31
C MET A 1 0.32 -44.74 52.00
N SER A 2 -0.49 -43.69 52.00
CA SER A 2 -0.16 -42.25 52.14
C SER A 2 0.79 -41.73 51.05
N VAL A 3 0.25 -41.08 50.01
CA VAL A 3 0.73 -39.80 49.42
C VAL A 3 -0.46 -39.15 48.66
N ARG A 4 -1.26 -38.30 49.31
CA ARG A 4 -1.30 -36.81 49.23
C ARG A 4 -1.58 -36.21 47.84
N LEU A 5 -2.86 -35.96 47.58
CA LEU A 5 -3.41 -35.08 46.55
C LEU A 5 -3.09 -33.61 46.91
N LYS A 6 -2.28 -32.92 46.10
CA LYS A 6 -2.02 -31.48 46.25
C LYS A 6 -2.97 -30.70 45.36
N TRP A 7 -3.93 -30.00 45.98
CA TRP A 7 -4.70 -28.93 45.36
C TRP A 7 -3.75 -27.79 44.97
N ARG A 8 -3.81 -27.35 43.71
CA ARG A 8 -3.30 -26.04 43.29
C ARG A 8 -4.47 -25.23 42.74
N ILE A 9 -4.71 -24.13 43.43
CA ILE A 9 -5.68 -23.08 43.13
C ILE A 9 -5.33 -22.51 41.74
N VAL A 10 -6.22 -22.67 40.77
CA VAL A 10 -6.17 -21.93 39.51
C VAL A 10 -6.87 -20.59 39.79
N ILE A 11 -6.08 -19.52 39.90
CA ILE A 11 -6.59 -18.15 39.85
C ILE A 11 -7.04 -17.95 38.40
N ALA A 12 -8.34 -17.94 38.18
CA ALA A 12 -8.94 -17.56 36.91
C ALA A 12 -8.75 -16.04 36.73
N SER A 13 -7.65 -15.64 36.09
CA SER A 13 -7.52 -14.30 35.53
C SER A 13 -8.52 -14.16 34.38
N VAL A 14 -9.63 -13.50 34.66
CA VAL A 14 -10.59 -13.00 33.66
C VAL A 14 -9.85 -11.96 32.82
N CYS A 15 -9.24 -12.40 31.71
CA CYS A 15 -8.80 -11.51 30.67
C CYS A 15 -10.04 -10.95 29.97
N LEU A 16 -10.41 -9.74 30.37
CA LEU A 16 -11.35 -8.87 29.69
C LEU A 16 -10.84 -8.67 28.24
N LEU A 17 -11.37 -9.42 27.28
CA LEU A 17 -11.24 -9.13 25.86
C LEU A 17 -12.01 -7.83 25.59
N GLN A 18 -11.34 -6.69 25.80
CA GLN A 18 -11.74 -5.46 25.12
C GLN A 18 -11.43 -5.65 23.65
N LEU A 19 -12.49 -5.86 22.86
CA LEU A 19 -12.49 -5.71 21.41
C LEU A 19 -11.98 -4.31 21.04
N LEU A 20 -10.67 -4.17 20.91
CA LEU A 20 -10.06 -3.09 20.14
C LEU A 20 -10.48 -3.33 18.69
N ALA A 21 -11.56 -2.67 18.27
CA ALA A 21 -11.86 -2.53 16.86
C ALA A 21 -10.62 -1.89 16.20
N PRO A 22 -10.05 -2.48 15.13
CA PRO A 22 -9.02 -1.80 14.38
C PRO A 22 -9.62 -0.47 13.93
N ALA A 23 -9.02 0.65 14.36
CA ALA A 23 -9.32 1.96 13.80
C ALA A 23 -8.80 1.95 12.35
N GLY A 24 -9.57 1.32 11.43
CA GLY A 24 -9.13 1.14 10.06
C GLY A 24 -8.82 2.50 9.42
N ARG A 25 -7.86 2.57 8.52
CA ARG A 25 -7.59 3.74 7.68
C ARG A 25 -8.56 3.70 6.49
N ALA A 26 -9.15 4.82 6.11
CA ALA A 26 -10.05 4.86 4.96
C ALA A 26 -10.36 6.27 4.48
N GLN A 27 -10.95 6.29 3.29
CA GLN A 27 -11.47 7.37 2.50
C GLN A 27 -12.90 7.67 2.92
N TRP A 28 -13.32 8.90 2.73
CA TRP A 28 -14.60 9.39 3.21
C TRP A 28 -15.43 9.94 2.07
N THR A 29 -16.71 9.58 2.09
CA THR A 29 -17.75 10.21 1.29
C THR A 29 -19.02 10.29 2.11
N THR A 30 -19.93 11.17 1.69
CA THR A 30 -21.24 11.34 2.30
C THR A 30 -22.34 10.79 1.40
N GLN A 31 -23.14 9.86 1.92
CA GLN A 31 -24.37 9.41 1.29
C GLN A 31 -25.54 10.24 1.84
N ASN A 32 -26.32 10.84 0.94
CA ASN A 32 -27.55 11.56 1.28
C ASN A 32 -28.76 10.70 0.90
N ILE A 33 -29.56 10.34 1.89
CA ILE A 33 -30.72 9.46 1.72
C ILE A 33 -31.99 10.24 2.05
N PRO A 34 -32.83 10.59 1.06
CA PRO A 34 -34.11 11.23 1.33
C PRO A 34 -35.06 10.23 2.00
N LEU A 35 -35.61 10.59 3.16
CA LEU A 35 -36.57 9.79 3.91
C LEU A 35 -37.92 10.49 3.97
N GLN A 36 -38.98 9.73 3.72
CA GLN A 36 -40.37 10.16 3.82
C GLN A 36 -40.99 9.63 5.12
N PRO A 37 -42.07 10.25 5.64
CA PRO A 37 -42.88 9.66 6.71
C PRO A 37 -43.35 8.25 6.33
N GLY A 38 -43.34 7.33 7.28
CA GLY A 38 -43.64 5.92 7.02
C GLY A 38 -42.39 5.07 6.73
N TRP A 39 -42.58 3.98 5.99
CA TRP A 39 -41.54 3.01 5.67
C TRP A 39 -40.69 3.43 4.48
N ASN A 40 -39.38 3.31 4.62
CA ASN A 40 -38.40 3.59 3.57
C ASN A 40 -37.47 2.40 3.40
N ALA A 41 -37.35 1.86 2.19
CA ALA A 41 -36.38 0.82 1.85
C ALA A 41 -35.08 1.47 1.35
N VAL A 42 -34.03 1.34 2.15
CA VAL A 42 -32.78 2.08 1.99
C VAL A 42 -31.64 1.10 1.73
N GLN A 43 -30.81 1.38 0.72
CA GLN A 43 -29.52 0.74 0.52
C GLN A 43 -28.41 1.67 1.03
N LEU A 44 -27.67 1.21 2.04
CA LEU A 44 -26.55 1.95 2.60
C LEU A 44 -25.25 1.57 1.87
N ASN A 45 -24.68 2.50 1.12
CA ASN A 45 -23.48 2.29 0.29
C ASN A 45 -22.17 2.66 1.00
N VAL A 46 -22.28 3.30 2.17
CA VAL A 46 -21.14 3.69 2.99
C VAL A 46 -21.18 2.99 4.35
N ALA A 47 -20.03 2.51 4.82
CA ALA A 47 -19.85 2.09 6.20
C ALA A 47 -19.72 3.35 7.07
N PRO A 48 -20.69 3.64 7.96
CA PRO A 48 -20.71 4.90 8.72
C PRO A 48 -19.45 5.12 9.57
N ALA A 49 -19.10 6.39 9.77
CA ALA A 49 -17.98 6.78 10.64
C ALA A 49 -18.12 6.28 12.08
N SER A 50 -19.34 6.38 12.62
CA SER A 50 -19.79 5.68 13.83
C SER A 50 -20.84 4.69 13.38
N ASN A 51 -20.64 3.40 13.66
CA ASN A 51 -21.63 2.39 13.30
C ASN A 51 -22.63 2.11 14.43
N ASP A 52 -22.55 2.79 15.57
CA ASP A 52 -23.53 2.63 16.64
C ASP A 52 -24.89 3.18 16.21
N CYS A 53 -25.93 2.34 16.21
CA CYS A 53 -27.26 2.74 15.76
C CYS A 53 -27.86 3.87 16.61
N ASP A 54 -27.65 3.87 17.94
CA ASP A 54 -28.17 4.92 18.81
C ASP A 54 -27.51 6.26 18.47
N ALA A 55 -26.21 6.26 18.18
CA ALA A 55 -25.49 7.46 17.74
C ALA A 55 -25.93 7.95 16.33
N VAL A 56 -26.13 7.02 15.39
CA VAL A 56 -26.45 7.35 13.99
C VAL A 56 -27.86 7.89 13.83
N PHE A 57 -28.83 7.37 14.60
CA PHE A 57 -30.23 7.80 14.54
C PHE A 57 -30.60 8.83 15.60
N SER A 58 -29.65 9.25 16.44
CA SER A 58 -29.88 10.26 17.48
C SER A 58 -30.47 11.54 16.90
N GLY A 59 -31.61 11.97 17.46
CA GLY A 59 -32.30 13.21 17.06
C GLY A 59 -33.09 13.11 15.76
N LEU A 60 -33.10 11.97 15.08
CA LEU A 60 -33.93 11.73 13.90
C LEU A 60 -35.31 11.18 14.31
N PRO A 61 -36.40 11.50 13.58
CA PRO A 61 -37.74 10.98 13.86
C PRO A 61 -37.92 9.53 13.37
N VAL A 62 -36.98 8.66 13.70
CA VAL A 62 -36.96 7.23 13.30
C VAL A 62 -37.49 6.39 14.46
N GLU A 63 -38.52 5.59 14.19
CA GLU A 63 -39.20 4.74 15.19
C GLU A 63 -38.59 3.33 15.27
N SER A 64 -38.14 2.79 14.13
CA SER A 64 -37.46 1.50 14.09
C SER A 64 -36.66 1.33 12.80
N VAL A 65 -35.62 0.49 12.86
CA VAL A 65 -34.80 0.14 11.69
C VAL A 65 -34.60 -1.36 11.64
N TRP A 66 -34.83 -1.95 10.48
CA TRP A 66 -34.85 -3.40 10.29
C TRP A 66 -33.89 -3.81 9.20
N ARG A 67 -33.14 -4.89 9.41
CA ARG A 67 -32.28 -5.48 8.38
C ARG A 67 -32.68 -6.92 8.14
N PHE A 68 -32.86 -7.25 6.86
CA PHE A 68 -33.05 -8.61 6.42
C PHE A 68 -31.70 -9.35 6.40
N THR A 69 -31.62 -10.47 7.12
CA THR A 69 -30.38 -11.21 7.41
C THR A 69 -30.47 -12.69 7.09
N LYS A 70 -31.47 -13.11 6.28
CA LYS A 70 -31.53 -14.51 5.83
C LYS A 70 -30.20 -14.88 5.17
N ARG A 71 -29.70 -16.05 5.52
CA ARG A 71 -28.52 -16.67 4.90
C ARG A 71 -28.93 -18.00 4.32
N TYR A 72 -28.24 -18.41 3.26
CA TYR A 72 -28.38 -19.76 2.73
C TYR A 72 -27.97 -20.77 3.82
N SER A 73 -28.84 -21.73 4.11
CA SER A 73 -28.58 -22.84 5.04
C SER A 73 -28.91 -24.14 4.32
N SER A 74 -28.02 -25.13 4.40
CA SER A 74 -28.26 -26.49 3.93
C SER A 74 -28.97 -27.36 4.98
N VAL A 75 -29.23 -26.82 6.17
CA VAL A 75 -29.88 -27.55 7.28
C VAL A 75 -31.39 -27.40 7.15
N GLU A 76 -32.05 -28.46 6.71
CA GLU A 76 -33.51 -28.48 6.50
C GLU A 76 -34.28 -29.05 7.70
N PHE A 77 -33.64 -29.93 8.50
CA PHE A 77 -34.21 -30.56 9.69
C PHE A 77 -33.12 -30.82 10.75
N ASN A 78 -33.51 -30.90 12.02
CA ASN A 78 -32.58 -31.27 13.11
C ASN A 78 -32.45 -32.79 13.23
N ASN A 79 -33.59 -33.46 13.45
CA ASN A 79 -33.65 -34.91 13.72
C ASN A 79 -34.72 -35.65 12.90
N ASP A 80 -35.79 -34.97 12.47
CA ASP A 80 -36.91 -35.58 11.74
C ASP A 80 -37.11 -34.87 10.39
N PRO A 81 -36.91 -35.56 9.25
CA PRO A 81 -37.14 -35.01 7.91
C PRO A 81 -38.59 -34.57 7.65
N ALA A 82 -39.56 -35.05 8.43
CA ALA A 82 -40.97 -34.65 8.32
C ALA A 82 -41.30 -33.36 9.10
N VAL A 83 -40.39 -32.88 9.95
CA VAL A 83 -40.57 -31.67 10.75
C VAL A 83 -39.54 -30.62 10.33
N PRO A 84 -39.94 -29.63 9.52
CA PRO A 84 -39.08 -28.50 9.19
C PRO A 84 -38.61 -27.80 10.45
N LEU A 85 -37.35 -27.33 10.45
CA LEU A 85 -36.91 -26.40 11.50
C LEU A 85 -37.84 -25.17 11.52
N PRO A 86 -38.20 -24.65 12.71
CA PRO A 86 -38.85 -23.34 12.79
C PRO A 86 -37.93 -22.31 12.12
N GLU A 87 -38.39 -21.62 11.08
CA GLU A 87 -37.56 -20.59 10.43
C GLU A 87 -37.23 -19.51 11.47
N PRO A 88 -35.95 -19.23 11.76
CA PRO A 88 -35.58 -18.14 12.63
C PRO A 88 -36.09 -16.82 12.05
N THR A 89 -36.33 -15.82 12.89
CA THR A 89 -36.69 -14.48 12.40
C THR A 89 -35.53 -13.96 11.55
N HIS A 90 -35.71 -13.87 10.24
CA HIS A 90 -34.70 -13.34 9.31
C HIS A 90 -34.45 -11.84 9.45
N TRP A 91 -35.02 -11.22 10.47
CA TRP A 91 -34.94 -9.80 10.73
C TRP A 91 -34.19 -9.54 12.01
N VAL A 92 -33.22 -8.64 11.92
CA VAL A 92 -32.69 -7.95 13.09
C VAL A 92 -33.25 -6.54 13.12
N MET A 93 -33.56 -6.04 14.32
CA MET A 93 -34.18 -4.73 14.48
C MET A 93 -33.45 -3.86 15.49
N TRP A 94 -33.42 -2.57 15.22
CA TRP A 94 -33.09 -1.52 16.15
C TRP A 94 -34.35 -0.75 16.53
N LEU A 95 -34.45 -0.42 17.81
CA LEU A 95 -35.47 0.43 18.40
C LEU A 95 -34.76 1.54 19.20
N PRO A 96 -35.28 2.79 19.19
CA PRO A 96 -34.65 3.88 19.90
C PRO A 96 -34.62 3.61 21.42
N PRO A 97 -33.65 4.19 22.16
CA PRO A 97 -33.53 4.02 23.62
C PRO A 97 -34.82 4.35 24.41
N THR A 98 -35.68 5.20 23.85
CA THR A 98 -36.96 5.63 24.44
C THR A 98 -38.12 4.67 24.15
N HIS A 99 -37.94 3.65 23.30
CA HIS A 99 -39.01 2.74 22.91
C HIS A 99 -39.34 1.74 24.05
N PRO A 100 -40.63 1.51 24.39
CA PRO A 100 -41.01 0.61 25.49
C PRO A 100 -40.49 -0.84 25.33
N GLN A 101 -40.34 -1.30 24.08
CA GLN A 101 -39.84 -2.63 23.74
C GLN A 101 -38.34 -2.65 23.38
N GLN A 102 -37.56 -1.66 23.79
CA GLN A 102 -36.13 -1.58 23.43
C GLN A 102 -35.33 -2.84 23.82
N PHE A 103 -35.76 -3.57 24.85
CA PHE A 103 -35.14 -4.81 25.31
C PHE A 103 -35.17 -5.97 24.28
N VAL A 104 -36.03 -5.92 23.26
CA VAL A 104 -36.06 -6.95 22.19
C VAL A 104 -35.19 -6.60 20.98
N ARG A 105 -34.50 -5.44 21.00
CA ARG A 105 -33.63 -5.06 19.88
C ARG A 105 -32.51 -6.10 19.69
N SER A 106 -32.21 -6.37 18.43
CA SER A 106 -31.18 -7.34 18.01
C SER A 106 -30.14 -6.74 17.08
N MET A 107 -30.35 -5.51 16.61
CA MET A 107 -29.41 -4.74 15.81
C MET A 107 -28.85 -3.57 16.62
N PHE A 108 -27.53 -3.57 16.83
CA PHE A 108 -26.82 -2.53 17.58
C PHE A 108 -25.87 -1.70 16.70
N LYS A 109 -25.49 -2.25 15.55
CA LYS A 109 -24.56 -1.63 14.62
C LYS A 109 -25.10 -1.58 13.21
N LEU A 110 -24.83 -0.47 12.53
CA LEU A 110 -25.15 -0.24 11.13
C LEU A 110 -23.94 -0.58 10.26
N GLU A 111 -24.14 -1.46 9.28
CA GLU A 111 -23.11 -1.90 8.34
C GLU A 111 -23.40 -1.35 6.94
N GLY A 112 -22.38 -0.81 6.27
CA GLY A 112 -22.47 -0.45 4.86
C GLY A 112 -22.55 -1.69 3.97
N GLY A 113 -23.04 -1.53 2.75
CA GLY A 113 -23.27 -2.61 1.79
C GLY A 113 -24.59 -3.36 1.97
N HIS A 114 -25.46 -2.93 2.89
CA HIS A 114 -26.70 -3.64 3.22
C HIS A 114 -27.96 -2.79 3.04
N ALA A 115 -29.07 -3.48 2.83
CA ALA A 115 -30.40 -2.90 2.78
C ALA A 115 -31.07 -2.87 4.17
N TYR A 116 -31.81 -1.79 4.43
CA TYR A 116 -32.54 -1.54 5.66
C TYR A 116 -33.95 -1.06 5.37
N LEU A 117 -34.91 -1.44 6.20
CA LEU A 117 -36.20 -0.77 6.29
C LEU A 117 -36.17 0.22 7.44
N VAL A 118 -36.35 1.50 7.13
CA VAL A 118 -36.35 2.59 8.11
C VAL A 118 -37.79 3.08 8.25
N LYS A 119 -38.37 2.90 9.44
CA LYS A 119 -39.69 3.46 9.77
C LYS A 119 -39.49 4.85 10.39
N VAL A 120 -39.91 5.87 9.65
CA VAL A 120 -40.00 7.25 10.11
C VAL A 120 -41.40 7.50 10.67
N ALA A 121 -41.48 8.28 11.75
CA ALA A 121 -42.75 8.63 12.38
C ALA A 121 -43.73 9.25 11.39
N ASP A 122 -45.00 8.81 11.43
CA ASP A 122 -46.00 9.20 10.43
C ASP A 122 -46.32 10.71 10.45
N ALA A 123 -46.12 11.36 11.60
CA ALA A 123 -46.30 12.80 11.76
C ALA A 123 -45.04 13.64 11.45
N ALA A 124 -43.92 13.01 11.09
CA ALA A 124 -42.69 13.73 10.76
C ALA A 124 -42.83 14.48 9.41
N SER A 125 -41.96 15.47 9.20
CA SER A 125 -41.75 16.04 7.85
C SER A 125 -40.66 15.24 7.11
N PRO A 126 -40.70 15.16 5.77
CA PRO A 126 -39.61 14.56 4.99
C PRO A 126 -38.27 15.23 5.31
N PHE A 127 -37.20 14.44 5.39
CA PHE A 127 -35.86 14.93 5.69
C PHE A 127 -34.78 14.10 4.98
N THR A 128 -33.58 14.65 4.88
CA THR A 128 -32.43 13.93 4.33
C THR A 128 -31.60 13.37 5.47
N TRP A 129 -31.44 12.05 5.49
CA TRP A 129 -30.49 11.39 6.35
C TRP A 129 -29.10 11.40 5.69
N THR A 130 -28.18 12.12 6.31
CA THR A 130 -26.82 12.33 5.81
C THR A 130 -25.85 11.42 6.56
N VAL A 131 -25.27 10.45 5.86
CA VAL A 131 -24.35 9.47 6.44
C VAL A 131 -22.96 9.65 5.84
N LYS A 132 -22.02 10.16 6.64
CA LYS A 132 -20.60 10.17 6.29
C LYS A 132 -19.97 8.83 6.64
N GLY A 133 -19.29 8.23 5.67
CA GLY A 133 -18.71 6.91 5.84
C GLY A 133 -17.72 6.55 4.74
N ARG A 134 -17.25 5.31 4.82
CA ARG A 134 -16.31 4.72 3.88
C ARG A 134 -17.11 4.02 2.79
N PRO A 135 -16.86 4.28 1.50
CA PRO A 135 -17.51 3.51 0.46
C PRO A 135 -17.26 2.01 0.64
N VAL A 136 -18.31 1.22 0.50
CA VAL A 136 -18.24 -0.24 0.53
C VAL A 136 -18.43 -0.75 -0.88
N MET A 137 -17.58 -1.69 -1.28
CA MET A 137 -17.77 -2.36 -2.56
C MET A 137 -19.12 -3.10 -2.56
N PRO A 138 -19.99 -2.85 -3.54
CA PRO A 138 -21.29 -3.52 -3.63
C PRO A 138 -21.12 -5.03 -3.70
N ARG A 139 -21.84 -5.74 -2.85
CA ARG A 139 -21.90 -7.20 -2.83
C ARG A 139 -23.35 -7.62 -2.59
N ILE A 140 -23.83 -8.56 -3.39
CA ILE A 140 -25.16 -9.14 -3.21
C ILE A 140 -24.98 -10.64 -2.99
N ASP A 141 -25.45 -11.12 -1.84
CA ASP A 141 -25.49 -12.55 -1.52
C ASP A 141 -26.88 -13.09 -1.91
N TRP A 142 -27.06 -13.45 -3.18
CA TRP A 142 -28.33 -13.94 -3.70
C TRP A 142 -28.73 -15.27 -3.09
N ILE A 143 -29.94 -15.33 -2.56
CA ILE A 143 -30.58 -16.57 -2.09
C ILE A 143 -31.48 -17.10 -3.21
N PRO A 144 -31.15 -18.27 -3.80
CA PRO A 144 -31.94 -18.88 -4.86
C PRO A 144 -33.35 -19.25 -4.38
N ASN A 145 -34.32 -19.19 -5.29
CA ASN A 145 -35.73 -19.44 -5.08
C ASN A 145 -36.38 -18.57 -3.97
N TYR A 146 -35.80 -17.40 -3.71
CA TYR A 146 -36.24 -16.52 -2.63
C TYR A 146 -36.20 -15.04 -3.04
N LEU A 147 -36.88 -14.18 -2.27
CA LEU A 147 -36.82 -12.72 -2.41
C LEU A 147 -35.64 -12.15 -1.62
N ASN A 148 -34.85 -11.31 -2.26
CA ASN A 148 -33.67 -10.70 -1.67
C ASN A 148 -33.91 -9.19 -1.56
N LEU A 149 -33.75 -8.62 -0.37
CA LEU A 149 -33.86 -7.17 -0.16
C LEU A 149 -32.50 -6.53 -0.47
N VAL A 150 -32.40 -5.88 -1.63
CA VAL A 150 -31.10 -5.43 -2.18
C VAL A 150 -31.25 -4.08 -2.89
N GLY A 151 -30.21 -3.27 -2.83
CA GLY A 151 -30.04 -2.12 -3.72
C GLY A 151 -28.83 -2.28 -4.63
N PHE A 152 -28.66 -1.33 -5.55
CA PHE A 152 -27.74 -1.48 -6.68
C PHE A 152 -26.78 -0.29 -6.80
N PRO A 153 -25.56 -0.49 -7.32
CA PRO A 153 -24.58 0.57 -7.56
C PRO A 153 -24.93 1.39 -8.81
N VAL A 154 -26.08 2.06 -8.78
CA VAL A 154 -26.54 2.92 -9.87
C VAL A 154 -26.07 4.35 -9.66
N ASN A 155 -25.78 5.01 -10.77
CA ASN A 155 -25.38 6.41 -10.77
C ASN A 155 -26.63 7.31 -10.62
N PRO A 156 -26.61 8.32 -9.75
CA PRO A 156 -27.75 9.24 -9.58
C PRO A 156 -28.03 10.12 -10.82
N VAL A 157 -27.07 10.29 -11.73
CA VAL A 157 -27.22 11.19 -12.90
C VAL A 157 -28.13 10.58 -13.97
N ALA A 158 -27.95 9.30 -14.30
CA ALA A 158 -28.72 8.62 -15.34
C ALA A 158 -29.06 7.17 -14.93
N PRO A 159 -29.89 6.98 -13.89
CA PRO A 159 -30.20 5.65 -13.38
C PRO A 159 -30.87 4.76 -14.45
N PRO A 160 -30.44 3.48 -14.59
CA PRO A 160 -30.99 2.56 -15.58
C PRO A 160 -32.39 2.09 -15.20
N THR A 161 -33.12 1.56 -16.18
CA THR A 161 -34.38 0.84 -15.92
C THR A 161 -34.08 -0.57 -15.42
N PHE A 162 -35.03 -1.17 -14.70
CA PHE A 162 -34.88 -2.57 -14.26
C PHE A 162 -34.63 -3.51 -15.44
N GLN A 163 -35.32 -3.31 -16.56
CA GLN A 163 -35.12 -4.10 -17.77
C GLN A 163 -33.71 -3.92 -18.35
N SER A 164 -33.24 -2.68 -18.53
CA SER A 164 -31.88 -2.47 -19.08
C SER A 164 -30.77 -2.96 -18.15
N TYR A 165 -31.03 -2.97 -16.84
CA TYR A 165 -30.06 -3.45 -15.85
C TYR A 165 -29.94 -4.98 -15.88
N PHE A 166 -31.07 -5.69 -15.87
CA PHE A 166 -31.12 -7.16 -15.75
C PHE A 166 -31.22 -7.92 -17.07
N GLN A 167 -31.23 -7.24 -18.23
CA GLN A 167 -31.40 -7.84 -19.56
C GLN A 167 -30.47 -9.03 -19.92
N HIS A 168 -29.35 -9.19 -19.23
CA HIS A 168 -28.38 -10.27 -19.46
C HIS A 168 -28.27 -11.28 -18.32
N GLU A 169 -29.10 -11.15 -17.29
CA GLU A 169 -29.05 -12.01 -16.11
C GLU A 169 -30.37 -12.79 -15.99
N ALA A 170 -30.41 -13.99 -16.56
CA ALA A 170 -31.61 -14.83 -16.60
C ALA A 170 -31.95 -15.42 -15.22
N GLU A 171 -30.98 -15.44 -14.32
CA GLU A 171 -31.08 -15.94 -12.96
C GLU A 171 -31.91 -15.02 -12.06
N ILE A 172 -32.04 -13.74 -12.44
CA ILE A 172 -32.79 -12.74 -11.71
C ILE A 172 -34.21 -12.62 -12.28
N GLU A 173 -35.20 -12.73 -11.41
CA GLU A 173 -36.63 -12.68 -11.76
C GLU A 173 -37.12 -11.22 -11.90
N ALA A 174 -36.37 -10.37 -12.61
CA ALA A 174 -36.69 -8.96 -12.86
C ALA A 174 -37.16 -8.65 -14.29
N GLU A 175 -37.10 -9.62 -15.21
CA GLU A 175 -37.56 -9.47 -16.58
C GLU A 175 -39.07 -9.78 -16.73
N PRO A 176 -39.85 -9.02 -17.54
CA PRO A 176 -41.30 -9.22 -17.69
C PRO A 176 -41.71 -10.59 -18.24
N ALA A 177 -40.81 -11.24 -19.00
CA ALA A 177 -41.05 -12.55 -19.62
C ALA A 177 -40.80 -13.72 -18.66
N ASN A 178 -40.02 -13.50 -17.60
CA ASN A 178 -39.77 -14.48 -16.55
C ASN A 178 -40.79 -14.29 -15.42
N ASN A 179 -40.83 -15.23 -14.47
CA ASN A 179 -41.68 -15.22 -13.28
C ASN A 179 -41.41 -13.99 -12.39
N LEU A 180 -41.84 -12.79 -12.83
CA LEU A 180 -41.42 -11.48 -12.34
C LEU A 180 -41.67 -11.33 -10.83
N LYS A 181 -40.61 -11.39 -10.03
CA LYS A 181 -40.64 -11.19 -8.59
C LYS A 181 -39.82 -9.95 -8.25
N LEU A 182 -40.40 -8.80 -8.56
CA LEU A 182 -39.77 -7.51 -8.33
C LEU A 182 -40.78 -6.57 -7.64
N TYR A 183 -40.41 -6.08 -6.45
CA TYR A 183 -41.30 -5.26 -5.63
C TYR A 183 -40.56 -4.07 -5.02
N GLU A 184 -41.24 -2.93 -5.00
CA GLU A 184 -40.90 -1.79 -4.15
C GLU A 184 -41.70 -1.84 -2.85
N ILE A 185 -41.21 -1.20 -1.80
CA ILE A 185 -41.94 -1.05 -0.54
C ILE A 185 -42.50 0.36 -0.49
N ASN A 186 -43.81 0.49 -0.27
CA ASN A 186 -44.47 1.79 -0.16
C ASN A 186 -44.35 2.36 1.26
N MET A 187 -44.81 3.60 1.47
CA MET A 187 -44.74 4.26 2.79
C MET A 187 -45.54 3.56 3.90
N TYR A 188 -46.48 2.69 3.55
CA TYR A 188 -47.25 1.88 4.50
C TYR A 188 -46.55 0.56 4.87
N GLY A 189 -45.40 0.26 4.25
CA GLY A 189 -44.66 -0.99 4.45
C GLY A 189 -45.18 -2.14 3.61
N GLU A 190 -46.06 -1.86 2.64
CA GLU A 190 -46.63 -2.88 1.77
C GLU A 190 -45.77 -3.06 0.52
N GLU A 191 -45.67 -4.30 0.06
CA GLU A 191 -44.96 -4.66 -1.16
C GLU A 191 -45.82 -4.37 -2.39
N ARG A 192 -45.32 -3.52 -3.28
CA ARG A 192 -45.94 -3.21 -4.56
C ARG A 192 -45.10 -3.78 -5.70
N ARG A 193 -45.69 -4.71 -6.45
CA ARG A 193 -45.04 -5.31 -7.63
C ARG A 193 -44.78 -4.26 -8.70
N ILE A 194 -43.54 -4.20 -9.18
CA ILE A 194 -43.13 -3.35 -10.31
C ILE A 194 -43.42 -4.12 -11.60
N ARG A 195 -44.48 -3.74 -12.33
CA ARG A 195 -44.94 -4.46 -13.54
C ARG A 195 -44.26 -3.99 -14.83
N TYR A 196 -43.87 -2.72 -14.91
CA TYR A 196 -43.31 -2.10 -16.12
C TYR A 196 -41.82 -1.82 -15.92
N THR A 197 -41.00 -2.88 -16.00
CA THR A 197 -39.56 -2.81 -15.69
C THR A 197 -38.75 -1.98 -16.68
N GLY A 198 -39.24 -1.82 -17.92
CA GLY A 198 -38.65 -0.92 -18.92
C GLY A 198 -38.98 0.57 -18.71
N LEU A 199 -39.88 0.92 -17.79
CA LEU A 199 -40.23 2.32 -17.46
C LEU A 199 -39.80 2.73 -16.05
N LYS A 200 -39.62 1.77 -15.14
CA LYS A 200 -39.19 2.02 -13.76
C LYS A 200 -37.67 2.04 -13.69
N THR A 201 -37.11 3.17 -13.28
CA THR A 201 -35.68 3.32 -13.00
C THR A 201 -35.33 2.84 -11.60
N ILE A 202 -34.13 2.27 -11.47
CA ILE A 202 -33.54 1.87 -10.19
C ILE A 202 -33.04 3.15 -9.50
N GLN A 203 -33.53 3.42 -8.29
CA GLN A 203 -33.15 4.65 -7.58
C GLN A 203 -31.88 4.43 -6.75
N PRO A 204 -30.93 5.39 -6.76
CA PRO A 204 -29.70 5.30 -5.97
C PRO A 204 -30.04 5.31 -4.47
N GLY A 205 -29.47 4.38 -3.72
CA GLY A 205 -29.67 4.28 -2.27
C GLY A 205 -31.05 3.74 -1.85
N VAL A 206 -31.84 3.21 -2.79
CA VAL A 206 -33.12 2.53 -2.50
C VAL A 206 -32.94 1.01 -2.63
N ALA A 207 -33.60 0.26 -1.74
CA ALA A 207 -33.64 -1.19 -1.78
C ALA A 207 -34.97 -1.73 -2.31
N TYR A 208 -34.93 -2.91 -2.94
CA TYR A 208 -36.06 -3.57 -3.57
C TYR A 208 -36.07 -5.04 -3.20
N TRP A 209 -37.25 -5.67 -3.19
CA TRP A 209 -37.35 -7.12 -3.16
C TRP A 209 -37.20 -7.66 -4.56
N VAL A 210 -36.15 -8.47 -4.75
CA VAL A 210 -35.82 -9.06 -6.05
C VAL A 210 -35.71 -10.57 -5.92
N GLY A 211 -36.49 -11.29 -6.72
CA GLY A 211 -36.46 -12.74 -6.81
C GLY A 211 -35.24 -13.22 -7.57
N CYS A 212 -34.70 -14.33 -7.10
CA CYS A 212 -33.58 -15.02 -7.73
C CYS A 212 -33.97 -16.49 -7.90
N ASN A 213 -33.82 -17.05 -9.10
CA ASN A 213 -34.25 -18.43 -9.39
C ASN A 213 -33.11 -19.46 -9.19
N ARG A 214 -31.85 -19.03 -9.31
CA ARG A 214 -30.65 -19.88 -9.30
C ARG A 214 -29.46 -19.13 -8.69
N PRO A 215 -28.46 -19.83 -8.16
CA PRO A 215 -27.25 -19.18 -7.66
C PRO A 215 -26.62 -18.26 -8.71
N THR A 216 -26.36 -17.02 -8.32
CA THR A 216 -25.67 -16.02 -9.14
C THR A 216 -24.84 -15.10 -8.25
N ASP A 217 -23.75 -14.56 -8.80
CA ASP A 217 -22.92 -13.51 -8.21
C ASP A 217 -23.09 -12.16 -8.94
N TYR A 218 -24.18 -12.02 -9.69
CA TYR A 218 -24.49 -10.80 -10.43
C TYR A 218 -24.72 -9.60 -9.49
N VAL A 219 -24.01 -8.51 -9.73
CA VAL A 219 -24.20 -7.26 -8.98
C VAL A 219 -24.62 -6.14 -9.93
N ALA A 220 -23.92 -6.00 -11.05
CA ALA A 220 -24.20 -5.06 -12.14
C ALA A 220 -23.57 -5.59 -13.44
N PRO A 221 -23.82 -4.96 -14.61
CA PRO A 221 -23.23 -5.36 -15.89
C PRO A 221 -21.70 -5.25 -15.98
N VAL A 222 -21.08 -4.49 -15.07
CA VAL A 222 -19.62 -4.44 -14.88
C VAL A 222 -19.31 -4.87 -13.47
N ARG A 223 -18.32 -5.75 -13.30
CA ARG A 223 -17.84 -6.21 -12.00
C ARG A 223 -16.45 -5.66 -11.73
N ILE A 224 -16.21 -5.24 -10.50
CA ILE A 224 -14.91 -4.70 -10.07
C ILE A 224 -14.41 -5.48 -8.87
N ARG A 225 -13.16 -5.96 -8.94
CA ARG A 225 -12.50 -6.72 -7.88
C ARG A 225 -11.12 -6.14 -7.59
N PRO A 226 -10.94 -5.44 -6.47
CA PRO A 226 -9.62 -5.21 -5.89
C PRO A 226 -9.02 -6.53 -5.36
N LEU A 227 -7.69 -6.65 -5.33
CA LEU A 227 -6.97 -7.84 -4.85
C LEU A 227 -7.27 -8.21 -3.39
N ALA A 228 -7.51 -7.22 -2.52
CA ALA A 228 -7.76 -7.43 -1.09
C ALA A 228 -8.93 -6.59 -0.57
N GLY A 229 -9.87 -7.21 0.15
CA GLY A 229 -10.76 -6.54 1.10
C GLY A 229 -11.75 -5.49 0.56
N GLY A 230 -11.90 -5.34 -0.76
CA GLY A 230 -12.77 -4.32 -1.35
C GLY A 230 -12.18 -2.90 -1.37
N SER A 231 -10.87 -2.76 -1.20
CA SER A 231 -10.14 -1.49 -1.32
C SER A 231 -8.78 -1.69 -1.98
N ILE A 232 -8.16 -0.59 -2.41
CA ILE A 232 -6.77 -0.57 -2.88
C ILE A 232 -5.94 0.10 -1.76
N ASP A 233 -5.26 -0.72 -0.96
CA ASP A 233 -4.47 -0.24 0.18
C ASP A 233 -2.98 -0.51 -0.06
N PHE A 234 -2.23 0.52 -0.40
CA PHE A 234 -0.78 0.41 -0.63
C PHE A 234 0.03 0.40 0.66
N GLY A 235 -0.58 0.70 1.81
CA GLY A 235 0.09 0.90 3.08
C GLY A 235 1.34 1.75 2.94
N GLN A 236 2.38 1.40 3.70
CA GLN A 236 3.67 2.10 3.68
C GLN A 236 4.64 1.57 2.62
N THR A 237 4.51 0.30 2.23
CA THR A 237 5.56 -0.42 1.49
C THR A 237 5.13 -0.92 0.12
N LEU A 238 3.85 -1.21 -0.09
CA LEU A 238 3.39 -1.77 -1.35
C LEU A 238 3.40 -0.69 -2.43
N VAL A 239 4.03 -0.98 -3.57
CA VAL A 239 4.19 -0.01 -4.67
C VAL A 239 3.16 -0.25 -5.76
N GLU A 240 2.71 -1.49 -5.93
CA GLU A 240 1.87 -1.93 -7.04
C GLU A 240 0.71 -2.81 -6.57
N GLN A 241 -0.45 -2.66 -7.20
CA GLN A 241 -1.63 -3.51 -7.03
C GLN A 241 -2.43 -3.57 -8.32
N ASP A 242 -3.00 -4.73 -8.62
CA ASP A 242 -3.92 -4.89 -9.73
C ASP A 242 -5.39 -4.68 -9.27
N ILE A 243 -6.19 -4.02 -10.11
CA ILE A 243 -7.65 -4.09 -10.10
C ILE A 243 -8.11 -4.91 -11.29
N TYR A 244 -9.17 -5.68 -11.08
CA TYR A 244 -9.87 -6.37 -12.15
C TYR A 244 -11.20 -5.69 -12.40
N ILE A 245 -11.41 -5.24 -13.64
CA ILE A 245 -12.69 -4.74 -14.12
C ILE A 245 -13.16 -5.72 -15.19
N GLU A 246 -14.36 -6.26 -15.07
CA GLU A 246 -14.90 -7.29 -15.96
C GLU A 246 -16.23 -6.84 -16.54
N ASN A 247 -16.40 -7.00 -17.85
CA ASN A 247 -17.70 -6.91 -18.47
C ASN A 247 -18.40 -8.27 -18.31
N VAL A 248 -19.38 -8.36 -17.43
CA VAL A 248 -20.07 -9.63 -17.16
C VAL A 248 -21.16 -9.93 -18.19
N SER A 249 -21.46 -9.01 -19.11
CA SER A 249 -22.37 -9.28 -20.23
C SER A 249 -21.76 -10.30 -21.18
N THR A 250 -22.60 -11.20 -21.68
CA THR A 250 -22.26 -12.19 -22.72
C THR A 250 -22.59 -11.72 -24.13
N MET A 251 -23.26 -10.56 -24.27
CA MET A 251 -23.81 -10.11 -25.56
C MET A 251 -23.46 -8.66 -25.93
N SER A 252 -23.07 -7.82 -24.97
CA SER A 252 -22.88 -6.38 -25.22
C SER A 252 -21.49 -5.90 -24.80
N THR A 253 -20.94 -5.02 -25.63
CA THR A 253 -19.75 -4.25 -25.28
C THR A 253 -20.10 -3.20 -24.24
N PHE A 254 -19.28 -3.08 -23.20
CA PHE A 254 -19.41 -2.04 -22.18
C PHE A 254 -18.19 -1.12 -22.19
N THR A 255 -18.43 0.18 -22.27
CA THR A 255 -17.37 1.18 -22.11
C THR A 255 -17.37 1.66 -20.66
N VAL A 256 -16.25 1.45 -19.97
CA VAL A 256 -16.03 1.89 -18.59
C VAL A 256 -15.14 3.12 -18.55
N LYS A 257 -15.37 3.99 -17.57
CA LYS A 257 -14.54 5.14 -17.26
C LYS A 257 -14.13 5.09 -15.79
N ALA A 258 -12.84 5.21 -15.50
CA ALA A 258 -12.29 5.29 -14.15
C ALA A 258 -11.70 6.68 -13.89
N VAL A 259 -12.13 7.37 -12.83
CA VAL A 259 -11.70 8.72 -12.44
C VAL A 259 -11.29 8.72 -10.96
N LEU A 260 -10.29 9.52 -10.60
CA LEU A 260 -9.93 9.75 -9.20
C LEU A 260 -10.71 10.94 -8.64
N LEU A 261 -11.41 10.71 -7.53
CA LEU A 261 -12.08 11.72 -6.73
C LEU A 261 -11.31 11.97 -5.44
N VAL A 262 -11.42 13.18 -4.92
CA VAL A 262 -10.83 13.56 -3.64
C VAL A 262 -11.66 12.96 -2.50
N SER A 263 -11.00 12.36 -1.52
CA SER A 263 -11.66 11.95 -0.27
C SER A 263 -12.17 13.18 0.48
N GLU A 264 -13.37 13.11 1.04
CA GLU A 264 -13.85 14.13 1.97
C GLU A 264 -12.99 14.17 3.25
N THR A 265 -13.05 15.28 3.98
CA THR A 265 -12.36 15.41 5.27
C THR A 265 -12.84 14.34 6.26
N PRO A 266 -11.91 13.57 6.85
CA PRO A 266 -12.18 12.58 7.88
C PRO A 266 -12.92 13.17 9.08
N PRO A 267 -13.88 12.43 9.68
CA PRO A 267 -14.47 12.79 10.97
C PRO A 267 -13.42 12.85 12.10
N ALA A 268 -13.74 13.56 13.17
CA ALA A 268 -12.90 13.62 14.37
C ALA A 268 -12.58 12.21 14.92
N GLY A 269 -11.37 12.02 15.43
CA GLY A 269 -10.90 10.73 15.93
C GLY A 269 -10.40 9.76 14.84
N ARG A 270 -10.31 10.21 13.58
CA ARG A 270 -9.77 9.43 12.45
C ARG A 270 -8.44 10.03 11.97
N ALA A 271 -7.68 9.25 11.20
CA ALA A 271 -6.45 9.73 10.58
C ALA A 271 -6.75 10.91 9.66
N GLU A 272 -5.93 11.95 9.75
CA GLU A 272 -6.06 13.18 8.97
C GLU A 272 -5.87 12.91 7.46
N LEU A 273 -6.48 13.75 6.63
CA LEU A 273 -6.32 13.69 5.17
C LEU A 273 -5.02 14.39 4.78
N ALA A 274 -3.98 13.61 4.48
CA ALA A 274 -2.68 14.15 4.05
C ALA A 274 -2.73 14.75 2.63
N GLY A 275 -3.62 14.23 1.79
CA GLY A 275 -3.78 14.60 0.39
C GLY A 275 -4.31 13.43 -0.45
N PRO A 276 -4.45 13.60 -1.77
CA PRO A 276 -4.81 12.51 -2.68
C PRO A 276 -3.68 11.49 -2.80
N VAL A 277 -4.02 10.25 -3.15
CA VAL A 277 -3.03 9.22 -3.53
C VAL A 277 -2.60 9.46 -4.98
N PRO A 278 -1.35 9.81 -5.26
CA PRO A 278 -0.88 9.96 -6.63
C PRO A 278 -0.71 8.58 -7.26
N LEU A 279 -1.55 8.23 -8.23
CA LEU A 279 -1.51 6.94 -8.91
C LEU A 279 -0.87 7.04 -10.30
N ALA A 280 -0.27 5.92 -10.71
CA ALA A 280 0.09 5.62 -12.08
C ALA A 280 -0.55 4.28 -12.48
N TYR A 281 -0.66 4.04 -13.78
CA TYR A 281 -1.11 2.76 -14.34
C TYR A 281 -0.08 2.23 -15.33
N PHE A 282 0.06 0.91 -15.42
CA PHE A 282 1.00 0.29 -16.35
C PHE A 282 0.35 0.12 -17.72
N ASP A 283 0.91 0.74 -18.74
CA ASP A 283 0.37 0.71 -20.10
C ASP A 283 1.47 0.77 -21.15
N ARG A 284 1.10 0.51 -22.40
CA ARG A 284 1.96 0.62 -23.57
C ARG A 284 1.76 1.99 -24.20
N ASP A 285 2.82 2.79 -24.24
CA ASP A 285 2.84 3.99 -25.07
C ASP A 285 2.77 3.57 -26.55
N LEU A 286 1.68 3.95 -27.23
CA LEU A 286 1.42 3.62 -28.62
C LEU A 286 2.34 4.35 -29.60
N ALA A 287 2.91 5.50 -29.21
CA ALA A 287 3.81 6.28 -30.06
C ALA A 287 5.22 5.68 -30.07
N SER A 288 5.72 5.27 -28.91
CA SER A 288 7.07 4.71 -28.76
C SER A 288 7.11 3.17 -28.75
N ASN A 289 5.95 2.51 -28.63
CA ASN A 289 5.82 1.06 -28.49
C ASN A 289 6.54 0.49 -27.24
N ILE A 290 6.55 1.27 -26.16
CA ILE A 290 7.24 0.91 -24.90
C ILE A 290 6.22 0.70 -23.80
N TRP A 291 6.38 -0.38 -23.04
CA TRP A 291 5.62 -0.61 -21.80
C TRP A 291 6.25 0.18 -20.65
N GLY A 292 5.43 0.87 -19.88
CA GLY A 292 5.87 1.63 -18.73
C GLY A 292 4.70 2.10 -17.87
N TRP A 293 5.02 2.71 -16.74
CA TRP A 293 4.01 3.39 -15.94
C TRP A 293 3.64 4.73 -16.56
N VAL A 294 2.39 5.11 -16.46
CA VAL A 294 1.88 6.38 -16.97
C VAL A 294 1.13 7.05 -15.84
N ASP A 295 1.33 8.36 -15.66
CA ASP A 295 0.58 9.13 -14.66
C ASP A 295 -0.92 8.97 -14.86
N TRP A 296 -1.66 8.91 -13.75
CA TRP A 296 -3.10 8.89 -13.84
C TRP A 296 -3.60 10.16 -14.56
N PRO A 297 -4.34 10.03 -15.67
CA PRO A 297 -4.77 11.18 -16.43
C PRO A 297 -5.88 11.94 -15.70
N THR A 298 -5.86 13.28 -15.75
CA THR A 298 -6.85 14.15 -15.10
C THR A 298 -8.30 13.82 -15.49
N ASN A 299 -8.52 13.41 -16.74
CA ASN A 299 -9.86 13.06 -17.25
C ASN A 299 -10.29 11.62 -16.95
N GLY A 300 -9.41 10.83 -16.32
CA GLY A 300 -9.60 9.40 -16.08
C GLY A 300 -9.25 8.52 -17.29
N LEU A 301 -9.34 7.21 -17.08
CA LEU A 301 -9.13 6.19 -18.09
C LEU A 301 -10.46 5.72 -18.66
N THR A 302 -10.52 5.50 -19.97
CA THR A 302 -11.70 4.95 -20.63
C THR A 302 -11.31 3.71 -21.42
N ARG A 303 -12.09 2.63 -21.29
CA ARG A 303 -11.87 1.39 -22.05
C ARG A 303 -13.19 0.78 -22.49
N SER A 304 -13.29 0.45 -23.77
CA SER A 304 -14.37 -0.38 -24.31
C SER A 304 -14.00 -1.84 -24.18
N MET A 305 -14.87 -2.61 -23.53
CA MET A 305 -14.64 -4.00 -23.17
C MET A 305 -15.64 -4.90 -23.90
N ALA A 306 -15.15 -5.89 -24.63
CA ALA A 306 -15.98 -6.91 -25.28
C ALA A 306 -16.77 -7.73 -24.24
N PRO A 307 -17.83 -8.46 -24.66
CA PRO A 307 -18.55 -9.36 -23.77
C PRO A 307 -17.60 -10.36 -23.09
N GLY A 308 -17.70 -10.51 -21.76
CA GLY A 308 -16.83 -11.38 -20.96
C GLY A 308 -15.38 -10.91 -20.81
N GLU A 309 -15.01 -9.74 -21.33
CA GLU A 309 -13.63 -9.26 -21.27
C GLU A 309 -13.24 -8.86 -19.84
N LEU A 310 -12.05 -9.30 -19.42
CA LEU A 310 -11.39 -8.88 -18.18
C LEU A 310 -10.31 -7.85 -18.46
N TRP A 311 -10.48 -6.64 -17.94
CA TRP A 311 -9.45 -5.62 -17.86
C TRP A 311 -8.67 -5.76 -16.56
N THR A 312 -7.40 -6.12 -16.67
CA THR A 312 -6.45 -6.00 -15.55
C THR A 312 -5.84 -4.61 -15.60
N LEU A 313 -6.25 -3.74 -14.69
CA LEU A 313 -5.66 -2.42 -14.49
C LEU A 313 -4.58 -2.53 -13.43
N ARG A 314 -3.33 -2.61 -13.85
CA ARG A 314 -2.18 -2.61 -12.96
C ARG A 314 -1.90 -1.18 -12.50
N LEU A 315 -2.07 -0.93 -11.21
CA LEU A 315 -1.88 0.36 -10.58
C LEU A 315 -0.57 0.38 -9.80
N GLY A 316 -0.05 1.57 -9.61
CA GLY A 316 0.73 1.79 -8.41
C GLY A 316 0.89 3.22 -8.02
N VAL A 317 1.57 3.38 -6.90
CA VAL A 317 1.54 4.61 -6.12
C VAL A 317 2.85 5.39 -6.27
N ARG A 318 2.75 6.66 -6.65
CA ARG A 318 3.89 7.56 -6.76
C ARG A 318 4.14 8.27 -5.44
N ARG A 319 4.84 7.59 -4.53
CA ARG A 319 5.17 8.15 -3.21
C ARG A 319 6.02 9.43 -3.29
N ALA A 320 6.89 9.54 -4.30
CA ALA A 320 7.67 10.76 -4.53
C ALA A 320 6.79 11.99 -4.87
N SER A 321 5.57 11.78 -5.37
CA SER A 321 4.60 12.84 -5.68
C SER A 321 3.62 13.13 -4.54
N MET A 322 3.79 12.47 -3.38
CA MET A 322 3.00 12.74 -2.19
C MET A 322 3.50 14.00 -1.50
N ASN A 323 2.62 15.01 -1.37
CA ASN A 323 2.96 16.25 -0.68
C ASN A 323 3.21 15.98 0.80
N ALA A 324 4.38 16.38 1.32
CA ALA A 324 4.71 16.23 2.73
C ALA A 324 3.58 16.77 3.64
N TYR A 325 3.21 15.98 4.64
CA TYR A 325 2.13 16.30 5.57
C TYR A 325 2.56 15.98 7.00
N THR A 326 2.32 16.92 7.92
CA THR A 326 2.58 16.73 9.35
C THR A 326 1.24 16.70 10.07
N PRO A 327 0.83 15.56 10.67
CA PRO A 327 -0.41 15.48 11.43
C PRO A 327 -0.41 16.44 12.62
N THR A 328 -1.56 17.03 12.91
CA THR A 328 -1.73 17.94 14.07
C THR A 328 -2.23 17.21 15.31
N GLY A 329 -2.94 16.09 15.13
CA GLY A 329 -3.47 15.24 16.18
C GLY A 329 -2.69 13.93 16.35
N THR A 330 -3.16 13.11 17.28
CA THR A 330 -2.52 11.82 17.63
C THR A 330 -2.94 10.65 16.74
N ASN A 331 -3.90 10.85 15.83
CA ASN A 331 -4.46 9.79 14.99
C ASN A 331 -3.66 9.55 13.69
N GLY A 332 -2.57 10.28 13.48
CA GLY A 332 -1.75 10.23 12.27
C GLY A 332 -2.46 10.81 11.04
N ALA A 333 -1.88 10.59 9.86
CA ALA A 333 -2.45 11.00 8.58
C ALA A 333 -2.26 9.91 7.51
N ALA A 334 -3.11 9.93 6.49
CA ALA A 334 -3.04 9.04 5.34
C ALA A 334 -3.40 9.79 4.06
N TYR A 335 -2.84 9.36 2.92
CA TYR A 335 -3.26 9.83 1.61
C TYR A 335 -4.47 9.02 1.17
N GLN A 336 -5.52 9.71 0.73
CA GLN A 336 -6.83 9.10 0.52
C GLN A 336 -7.46 9.64 -0.77
N THR A 337 -7.89 8.72 -1.63
CA THR A 337 -8.56 9.01 -2.90
C THR A 337 -9.64 7.96 -3.13
N LEU A 338 -10.71 8.34 -3.82
CA LEU A 338 -11.72 7.38 -4.29
C LEU A 338 -11.53 7.18 -5.79
N MET A 339 -11.42 5.94 -6.26
CA MET A 339 -11.52 5.63 -7.67
C MET A 339 -12.99 5.40 -8.02
N GLU A 340 -13.58 6.34 -8.72
CA GLU A 340 -14.91 6.21 -9.28
C GLU A 340 -14.84 5.46 -10.60
N VAL A 341 -15.66 4.42 -10.74
CA VAL A 341 -15.82 3.71 -12.00
C VAL A 341 -17.27 3.80 -12.44
N THR A 342 -17.51 4.36 -13.62
CA THR A 342 -18.82 4.46 -14.27
C THR A 342 -18.78 3.80 -15.64
N ASP A 343 -19.95 3.50 -16.20
CA ASP A 343 -20.09 3.21 -17.62
C ASP A 343 -20.26 4.49 -18.45
N ALA A 344 -20.18 4.39 -19.78
CA ALA A 344 -20.36 5.50 -20.69
C ALA A 344 -21.77 6.12 -20.63
N GLY A 345 -22.80 5.34 -20.29
CA GLY A 345 -24.15 5.83 -20.06
C GLY A 345 -24.34 6.50 -18.70
N ALA A 346 -23.33 6.47 -17.84
CA ALA A 346 -23.39 6.90 -16.44
C ALA A 346 -24.63 6.31 -15.74
N SER A 347 -24.89 5.02 -15.95
CA SER A 347 -25.95 4.21 -15.34
C SER A 347 -25.46 3.48 -14.09
N ILE A 348 -24.21 3.02 -14.08
CA ILE A 348 -23.58 2.37 -12.93
C ILE A 348 -22.50 3.27 -12.31
N ARG A 349 -22.29 3.10 -11.01
CA ARG A 349 -21.29 3.87 -10.26
C ARG A 349 -20.73 3.05 -9.12
N TYR A 350 -19.45 2.76 -9.20
CA TYR A 350 -18.66 2.18 -8.12
C TYR A 350 -17.75 3.24 -7.52
N LEU A 351 -17.54 3.16 -6.20
CA LEU A 351 -16.53 3.93 -5.50
C LEU A 351 -15.55 2.96 -4.84
N VAL A 352 -14.40 2.78 -5.46
CA VAL A 352 -13.32 1.94 -4.95
C VAL A 352 -12.44 2.80 -4.04
N PRO A 353 -12.31 2.47 -2.75
CA PRO A 353 -11.47 3.24 -1.85
C PRO A 353 -9.97 2.99 -2.12
N VAL A 354 -9.15 4.05 -2.21
CA VAL A 354 -7.68 3.98 -2.43
C VAL A 354 -6.90 4.72 -1.34
N VAL A 355 -6.01 4.04 -0.63
CA VAL A 355 -5.18 4.62 0.46
C VAL A 355 -3.71 4.28 0.26
N ALA A 356 -2.86 5.21 0.66
CA ALA A 356 -1.44 4.97 0.82
C ALA A 356 -0.89 5.78 1.99
N ASP A 357 0.20 5.29 2.54
CA ASP A 357 0.97 5.99 3.56
C ASP A 357 2.35 6.33 3.00
N ASN A 358 2.85 7.50 3.39
CA ASN A 358 4.27 7.80 3.25
C ASN A 358 4.98 7.22 4.48
N PRO A 359 6.07 6.43 4.35
CA PRO A 359 6.93 6.17 5.50
C PRO A 359 7.29 7.51 6.15
N PRO A 360 7.27 7.62 7.49
CA PRO A 360 7.51 8.89 8.17
C PRO A 360 8.87 9.44 7.74
N LEU A 361 8.86 10.55 6.99
CA LEU A 361 10.06 11.35 6.73
C LEU A 361 10.47 12.00 8.04
N VAL A 362 11.20 11.29 8.89
CA VAL A 362 11.91 11.94 9.99
C VAL A 362 13.15 12.59 9.41
N VAL A 363 12.98 13.82 8.93
CA VAL A 363 14.12 14.72 8.76
C VAL A 363 14.63 15.04 10.16
N ARG A 364 15.68 14.35 10.62
CA ARG A 364 16.43 14.83 11.79
C ARG A 364 17.22 16.06 11.36
N ASN A 365 16.62 17.24 11.50
CA ASN A 365 17.41 18.45 11.70
C ASN A 365 18.08 18.29 13.06
N GLN A 366 19.29 17.75 13.09
CA GLN A 366 20.03 17.55 14.32
C GLN A 366 20.70 18.86 14.75
N GLU A 367 19.93 19.82 15.25
CA GLU A 367 20.36 20.81 16.24
C GLU A 367 19.18 21.16 17.16
N ALA A 368 18.96 20.35 18.20
CA ALA A 368 18.22 20.79 19.38
C ALA A 368 18.63 19.95 20.60
N THR A 369 19.57 20.51 21.34
CA THR A 369 19.92 20.17 22.71
C THR A 369 18.69 20.21 23.62
N GLY A 370 18.46 19.14 24.39
CA GLY A 370 17.80 19.18 25.70
C GLY A 370 16.27 19.17 25.71
N GLY A 371 15.67 18.06 26.14
CA GLY A 371 14.25 17.99 26.47
C GLY A 371 13.81 16.61 26.95
N THR A 372 13.96 16.34 28.25
CA THR A 372 13.38 15.19 28.96
C THR A 372 11.87 15.32 29.10
N GLY A 373 11.11 14.34 28.61
CA GLY A 373 9.68 14.18 28.90
C GLY A 373 9.16 12.85 28.36
N GLY A 374 8.85 11.91 29.25
CA GLY A 374 8.44 10.55 28.91
C GLY A 374 6.93 10.35 28.78
N GLY A 375 6.55 9.40 27.92
CA GLY A 375 5.52 8.41 28.23
C GLY A 375 4.11 8.61 27.67
N TYR A 376 3.91 8.29 26.39
CA TYR A 376 2.80 7.43 25.92
C TYR A 376 3.37 6.56 24.81
N SER A 377 3.29 5.24 24.93
CA SER A 377 3.78 4.30 23.91
C SER A 377 2.86 4.37 22.70
N SER A 378 3.18 5.28 21.80
CA SER A 378 3.15 4.99 20.37
C SER A 378 3.78 3.61 20.17
N ASP A 379 3.29 2.86 19.21
CA ASP A 379 4.09 1.77 18.65
C ASP A 379 5.28 2.40 17.89
N THR A 380 6.20 3.01 18.64
CA THR A 380 7.46 3.63 18.19
C THR A 380 8.60 2.62 18.12
N ASN A 381 8.29 1.34 18.33
CA ASN A 381 9.25 0.26 18.12
C ASN A 381 9.17 -0.37 16.73
N LEU A 382 8.29 0.11 15.84
CA LEU A 382 8.56 -0.03 14.42
C LEU A 382 9.70 0.95 14.07
N PRO A 383 10.83 0.46 13.52
CA PRO A 383 11.97 1.32 13.22
C PRO A 383 11.51 2.53 12.39
N VAL A 384 11.95 3.73 12.77
CA VAL A 384 11.77 4.90 11.91
C VAL A 384 12.55 4.64 10.62
N HIS A 385 11.85 4.37 9.53
CA HIS A 385 12.46 3.94 8.27
C HIS A 385 12.78 5.13 7.38
N HIS A 386 14.05 5.29 6.99
CA HIS A 386 14.44 6.32 6.03
C HIS A 386 14.11 5.87 4.61
N LEU A 387 13.65 6.78 3.74
CA LEU A 387 13.26 6.46 2.36
C LEU A 387 14.35 5.67 1.62
N TYR A 388 15.63 6.01 1.87
CA TYR A 388 16.80 5.38 1.24
C TYR A 388 17.41 4.18 1.99
N GLU A 389 16.90 3.78 3.16
CA GLU A 389 17.48 2.67 3.95
C GLU A 389 17.57 1.35 3.16
N GLY A 390 18.53 0.49 3.52
CA GLY A 390 18.72 -0.82 2.90
C GLY A 390 20.05 -1.01 2.19
N LEU A 391 20.21 -2.16 1.55
CA LEU A 391 21.41 -2.55 0.80
C LEU A 391 21.26 -2.23 -0.69
N TRP A 392 22.21 -1.47 -1.21
CA TRP A 392 22.30 -0.99 -2.57
C TRP A 392 23.53 -1.57 -3.27
N VAL A 393 23.35 -2.12 -4.47
CA VAL A 393 24.42 -2.75 -5.24
C VAL A 393 24.31 -2.37 -6.70
N GLY A 394 25.44 -2.05 -7.31
CA GLY A 394 25.54 -1.79 -8.74
C GLY A 394 26.98 -1.52 -9.12
N ASN A 395 27.22 -0.66 -10.12
CA ASN A 395 28.57 -0.41 -10.63
C ASN A 395 28.81 1.07 -10.91
N ALA A 396 30.06 1.49 -10.74
CA ALA A 396 30.63 2.66 -11.41
C ALA A 396 31.29 2.20 -12.72
N VAL A 397 30.97 2.86 -13.82
CA VAL A 397 31.64 2.70 -15.12
C VAL A 397 32.45 3.96 -15.34
N VAL A 398 33.77 3.82 -15.19
CA VAL A 398 34.76 4.90 -15.34
C VAL A 398 35.20 4.93 -16.80
N ASP A 399 34.88 6.03 -17.47
CA ASP A 399 35.17 6.27 -18.88
C ASP A 399 36.18 7.42 -19.08
N LYS A 400 36.63 8.06 -17.99
CA LYS A 400 37.60 9.15 -18.03
C LYS A 400 38.64 9.06 -16.91
N VAL A 401 39.89 9.37 -17.26
CA VAL A 401 41.03 9.44 -16.32
C VAL A 401 41.91 10.64 -16.67
N SER A 402 42.47 11.31 -15.67
CA SER A 402 43.42 12.39 -15.87
C SER A 402 44.77 11.88 -16.34
N ARG A 403 45.48 12.71 -17.11
CA ARG A 403 46.81 12.38 -17.64
C ARG A 403 47.87 12.83 -16.64
N ALA A 404 48.73 11.91 -16.20
CA ALA A 404 49.80 12.20 -15.24
C ALA A 404 50.73 13.34 -15.73
N ALA A 405 50.98 14.31 -14.86
CA ALA A 405 51.95 15.38 -15.09
C ALA A 405 53.37 14.88 -14.80
N LEU A 406 54.09 14.44 -15.82
CA LEU A 406 55.50 14.04 -15.69
C LEU A 406 56.40 15.25 -16.04
N GLY A 407 56.73 16.08 -15.05
CA GLY A 407 57.62 17.24 -15.19
C GLY A 407 56.91 18.60 -15.31
N THR A 408 57.67 19.67 -15.53
CA THR A 408 57.19 21.07 -15.46
C THR A 408 56.67 21.63 -16.79
N ASN A 409 56.89 20.95 -17.91
CA ASN A 409 56.53 21.42 -19.26
C ASN A 409 55.43 20.55 -19.88
N ILE A 410 54.24 20.56 -19.29
CA ILE A 410 53.05 19.91 -19.86
C ILE A 410 52.14 20.93 -20.53
N THR A 411 51.47 20.53 -21.62
CA THR A 411 50.55 21.38 -22.40
C THR A 411 49.07 21.09 -22.11
N TRP A 412 48.78 20.22 -21.15
CA TRP A 412 47.42 19.82 -20.77
C TRP A 412 47.19 20.04 -19.27
N ASP A 413 45.93 20.14 -18.87
CA ASP A 413 45.53 20.22 -17.47
C ASP A 413 45.49 18.81 -16.85
N ALA A 414 46.38 18.55 -15.89
CA ALA A 414 46.49 17.25 -15.21
C ALA A 414 45.35 16.99 -14.19
N THR A 415 44.50 17.98 -13.94
CA THR A 415 43.34 17.87 -13.05
C THR A 415 42.05 17.48 -13.77
N VAL A 416 42.02 17.55 -15.11
CA VAL A 416 40.83 17.28 -15.92
C VAL A 416 40.87 15.86 -16.48
N PRO A 417 39.91 14.98 -16.10
CA PRO A 417 39.80 13.64 -16.70
C PRO A 417 39.43 13.69 -18.18
N THR A 418 40.11 12.87 -18.99
CA THR A 418 39.87 12.72 -20.43
C THR A 418 39.42 11.30 -20.77
N ASN A 419 38.69 11.11 -21.88
CA ASN A 419 38.14 9.82 -22.28
C ASN A 419 39.21 8.73 -22.41
N VAL A 420 38.89 7.51 -21.96
CA VAL A 420 39.68 6.31 -22.21
C VAL A 420 39.11 5.51 -23.38
N THR A 421 39.94 4.65 -23.98
CA THR A 421 39.53 3.76 -25.07
C THR A 421 38.72 2.55 -24.61
N THR A 422 38.83 2.18 -23.33
CA THR A 422 38.10 1.06 -22.74
C THR A 422 37.72 1.39 -21.31
N GLU A 423 36.45 1.26 -21.01
CA GLU A 423 35.87 1.61 -19.70
C GLU A 423 36.27 0.61 -18.62
N LEU A 424 36.44 1.11 -17.39
CA LEU A 424 36.63 0.29 -16.20
C LEU A 424 35.32 0.20 -15.42
N SER A 425 34.79 -1.01 -15.24
CA SER A 425 33.61 -1.24 -14.40
C SER A 425 34.01 -1.71 -13.00
N MET A 426 33.54 -1.01 -11.97
CA MET A 426 33.80 -1.29 -10.56
C MET A 426 32.49 -1.51 -9.82
N ARG A 427 32.35 -2.62 -9.10
CA ARG A 427 31.16 -2.85 -8.26
C ARG A 427 31.14 -1.91 -7.06
N LEU A 428 30.00 -1.29 -6.83
CA LEU A 428 29.69 -0.49 -5.65
C LEU A 428 28.70 -1.26 -4.76
N ILE A 429 28.95 -1.25 -3.45
CA ILE A 429 28.07 -1.82 -2.43
C ILE A 429 27.88 -0.76 -1.36
N LEU A 430 26.67 -0.24 -1.23
CA LEU A 430 26.32 0.77 -0.23
C LEU A 430 25.25 0.22 0.70
N HIS A 431 25.33 0.55 1.98
CA HIS A 431 24.24 0.33 2.93
C HIS A 431 23.79 1.66 3.49
N VAL A 432 22.49 1.85 3.61
CA VAL A 432 21.89 3.04 4.21
C VAL A 432 21.12 2.59 5.46
N ASP A 433 21.43 3.20 6.59
CA ASP A 433 20.78 2.86 7.85
C ASP A 433 19.39 3.50 8.00
N THR A 434 18.75 3.22 9.13
CA THR A 434 17.43 3.75 9.50
C THR A 434 17.39 5.29 9.58
N ASN A 435 18.54 5.96 9.72
CA ASN A 435 18.66 7.42 9.78
C ASN A 435 19.00 8.04 8.42
N GLY A 436 19.15 7.24 7.37
CA GLY A 436 19.59 7.70 6.04
C GLY A 436 21.10 7.83 5.88
N GLN A 437 21.89 7.38 6.86
CA GLN A 437 23.33 7.45 6.82
C GLN A 437 23.88 6.34 5.92
N ALA A 438 24.52 6.71 4.82
CA ALA A 438 25.14 5.78 3.89
C ALA A 438 26.52 5.30 4.36
N ARG A 439 26.88 4.07 4.03
CA ARG A 439 28.19 3.43 4.21
C ARG A 439 28.62 2.73 2.93
N LEU A 440 29.86 2.97 2.48
CA LEU A 440 30.50 2.24 1.39
C LEU A 440 31.15 0.97 1.93
N LEU A 441 30.86 -0.16 1.32
CA LEU A 441 31.30 -1.48 1.74
C LEU A 441 32.15 -2.16 0.65
N GLN A 442 33.21 -2.85 1.06
CA GLN A 442 33.89 -3.81 0.20
C GLN A 442 33.12 -5.12 0.11
N LYS A 443 32.45 -5.53 1.20
CA LYS A 443 31.72 -6.81 1.31
C LYS A 443 30.51 -6.67 2.22
N VAL A 444 29.47 -7.45 1.91
CA VAL A 444 28.36 -7.73 2.82
C VAL A 444 27.88 -9.17 2.60
N ILE A 445 27.37 -9.79 3.65
CA ILE A 445 26.75 -11.12 3.59
C ILE A 445 25.25 -10.95 3.83
N VAL A 446 24.44 -11.50 2.94
CA VAL A 446 22.99 -11.55 3.05
C VAL A 446 22.62 -12.98 3.42
N ALA A 447 22.01 -13.19 4.59
CA ALA A 447 21.61 -14.51 5.04
C ALA A 447 20.12 -14.53 5.41
N TRP A 448 19.43 -15.58 4.97
CA TRP A 448 18.08 -15.88 5.43
C TRP A 448 18.12 -16.39 6.87
N VAL A 449 17.31 -15.80 7.74
CA VAL A 449 17.09 -16.28 9.10
C VAL A 449 15.68 -16.87 9.17
N PRO A 450 15.55 -18.17 9.47
CA PRO A 450 14.24 -18.80 9.57
C PRO A 450 13.44 -18.22 10.73
N PRO A 451 12.10 -18.29 10.67
CA PRO A 451 11.25 -17.79 11.74
C PRO A 451 11.48 -18.56 13.04
N ALA A 452 11.35 -17.87 14.18
CA ALA A 452 11.52 -18.47 15.51
C ALA A 452 10.36 -19.40 15.89
N THR A 453 9.16 -19.13 15.36
CA THR A 453 7.95 -19.95 15.53
C THR A 453 7.24 -20.17 14.21
N THR A 454 6.30 -21.12 14.14
CA THR A 454 5.52 -21.41 12.92
C THR A 454 4.60 -20.26 12.47
N ASN A 455 4.42 -19.24 13.32
CA ASN A 455 3.57 -18.07 13.04
C ASN A 455 4.38 -16.84 12.61
N ASP A 456 5.72 -16.90 12.68
CA ASP A 456 6.58 -15.81 12.22
C ASP A 456 6.98 -16.03 10.76
N SER A 457 7.27 -14.94 10.05
CA SER A 457 7.96 -15.00 8.76
C SER A 457 9.46 -14.90 9.01
N GLY A 458 10.25 -15.70 8.28
CA GLY A 458 11.70 -15.50 8.29
C GLY A 458 12.08 -14.20 7.61
N GLU A 459 13.33 -13.76 7.79
CA GLU A 459 13.81 -12.49 7.24
C GLU A 459 15.25 -12.58 6.74
N TYR A 460 15.58 -11.77 5.74
CA TYR A 460 16.96 -11.60 5.31
C TYR A 460 17.67 -10.57 6.21
N ARG A 461 18.83 -10.94 6.75
CA ARG A 461 19.68 -10.07 7.55
C ARG A 461 21.04 -9.87 6.88
N LEU A 462 21.66 -8.73 7.18
CA LEU A 462 22.98 -8.35 6.68
C LEU A 462 24.04 -8.58 7.76
N TYR A 463 25.18 -9.14 7.36
CA TYR A 463 26.31 -9.42 8.24
C TYR A 463 27.61 -8.92 7.63
N SER A 464 28.50 -8.45 8.49
CA SER A 464 29.84 -7.97 8.12
C SER A 464 30.91 -9.08 8.12
N LYS A 465 30.76 -10.11 8.98
CA LYS A 465 31.75 -11.17 9.16
C LYS A 465 31.20 -12.55 8.79
N GLU A 466 32.08 -13.38 8.23
CA GLU A 466 31.75 -14.77 7.86
C GLU A 466 31.56 -15.67 9.08
N SER A 467 32.24 -15.36 10.20
CA SER A 467 32.04 -16.04 11.49
C SER A 467 30.61 -15.94 12.01
N ASP A 468 29.92 -14.83 11.72
CA ASP A 468 28.61 -14.53 12.31
C ASP A 468 27.50 -15.31 11.63
N VAL A 469 27.77 -15.85 10.43
CA VAL A 469 26.88 -16.72 9.67
C VAL A 469 27.34 -18.19 9.70
N ALA A 470 28.45 -18.49 10.37
CA ALA A 470 28.99 -19.84 10.47
C ALA A 470 28.00 -20.73 11.24
N GLY A 471 27.45 -21.74 10.57
CA GLY A 471 26.47 -22.67 11.14
C GLY A 471 25.00 -22.22 11.01
N MET A 472 24.70 -21.12 10.32
CA MET A 472 23.32 -20.80 9.96
C MET A 472 22.78 -21.79 8.93
N ASN A 473 21.54 -22.23 9.12
CA ASN A 473 20.81 -23.04 8.15
C ASN A 473 20.01 -22.13 7.22
N GLY A 474 20.24 -22.23 5.91
CA GLY A 474 19.51 -21.46 4.90
C GLY A 474 20.40 -20.89 3.82
N THR A 475 19.83 -20.05 2.97
CA THR A 475 20.54 -19.43 1.86
C THR A 475 21.39 -18.25 2.36
N ILE A 476 22.70 -18.32 2.09
CA ILE A 476 23.68 -17.30 2.44
C ILE A 476 24.37 -16.85 1.15
N HIS A 477 24.35 -15.54 0.89
CA HIS A 477 24.99 -14.93 -0.26
C HIS A 477 26.03 -13.91 0.19
N ARG A 478 27.25 -14.01 -0.32
CA ARG A 478 28.29 -13.00 -0.12
C ARG A 478 28.37 -12.11 -1.35
N LEU A 479 28.24 -10.81 -1.14
CA LEU A 479 28.45 -9.79 -2.15
C LEU A 479 29.77 -9.11 -1.85
N SER A 480 30.64 -8.97 -2.85
CA SER A 480 31.95 -8.36 -2.70
C SER A 480 32.31 -7.53 -3.91
N SER A 481 33.06 -6.46 -3.66
CA SER A 481 33.74 -5.66 -4.66
C SER A 481 35.24 -5.91 -4.58
N VAL A 482 35.87 -6.03 -5.74
CA VAL A 482 37.34 -6.09 -5.88
C VAL A 482 37.95 -4.70 -5.96
N ALA A 483 37.11 -3.67 -6.10
CA ALA A 483 37.59 -2.31 -6.30
C ALA A 483 38.14 -1.70 -5.02
N PHE A 484 37.76 -2.17 -3.82
CA PHE A 484 38.15 -1.56 -2.54
C PHE A 484 39.02 -2.49 -1.70
N PRO A 485 39.90 -1.95 -0.83
CA PRO A 485 40.70 -2.76 0.09
C PRO A 485 39.86 -3.74 0.92
N PRO A 486 40.35 -4.95 1.19
CA PRO A 486 39.65 -5.94 2.01
C PRO A 486 39.20 -5.33 3.35
N GLY A 487 37.92 -5.48 3.69
CA GLY A 487 37.39 -4.97 4.95
C GLY A 487 36.98 -3.49 4.95
N THR A 488 37.07 -2.78 3.81
CA THR A 488 36.55 -1.41 3.70
C THR A 488 35.08 -1.35 4.16
N SER A 489 34.83 -0.52 5.16
CA SER A 489 33.49 -0.12 5.62
C SER A 489 33.58 1.32 6.10
N VAL A 490 33.29 2.26 5.20
CA VAL A 490 33.48 3.69 5.46
C VAL A 490 32.13 4.38 5.50
N GLN A 491 31.89 5.16 6.56
CA GLN A 491 30.73 6.04 6.61
C GLN A 491 30.88 7.17 5.61
N MET A 492 29.86 7.35 4.79
CA MET A 492 29.83 8.40 3.77
C MET A 492 29.30 9.69 4.38
N THR A 493 29.61 10.85 3.83
CA THR A 493 28.92 12.11 4.16
C THR A 493 27.93 12.45 3.05
N GLY A 494 26.96 13.34 3.33
CA GLY A 494 25.90 13.70 2.39
C GLY A 494 24.68 12.78 2.45
N SER A 495 23.91 12.72 1.36
CA SER A 495 22.66 11.97 1.25
C SER A 495 22.49 11.35 -0.14
N MET A 496 21.93 10.14 -0.17
CA MET A 496 21.55 9.40 -1.40
C MET A 496 20.46 10.09 -2.24
N SER A 497 19.90 11.21 -1.77
CA SER A 497 18.98 12.07 -2.54
C SER A 497 19.68 13.14 -3.38
N ASN A 498 20.97 13.39 -3.17
CA ASN A 498 21.71 14.47 -3.83
C ASN A 498 23.14 14.05 -4.16
N ALA A 499 23.98 13.89 -3.15
CA ALA A 499 25.35 13.45 -3.31
C ALA A 499 25.83 12.75 -2.05
N VAL A 500 26.64 11.71 -2.23
CA VAL A 500 27.34 11.03 -1.14
C VAL A 500 28.84 11.01 -1.41
N HIS A 501 29.62 11.14 -0.34
CA HIS A 501 31.07 11.25 -0.41
C HIS A 501 31.72 10.22 0.51
N ALA A 502 32.78 9.55 0.05
CA ALA A 502 33.55 8.61 0.86
C ALA A 502 35.05 8.90 0.76
N SER A 503 35.78 8.62 1.83
CA SER A 503 37.24 8.63 1.84
C SER A 503 37.74 7.26 2.27
N VAL A 504 38.32 6.51 1.34
CA VAL A 504 38.90 5.18 1.59
C VAL A 504 40.41 5.35 1.71
N SER A 505 40.94 5.11 2.90
CA SER A 505 42.38 5.15 3.18
C SER A 505 42.97 3.75 3.19
N LEU A 506 44.06 3.56 2.46
CA LEU A 506 44.89 2.37 2.48
C LEU A 506 46.24 2.77 3.08
N GLY A 507 46.47 2.35 4.33
CA GLY A 507 47.66 2.69 5.10
C GLY A 507 48.94 2.25 4.40
N TYR A 508 50.04 2.99 4.62
CA TYR A 508 51.36 2.63 4.11
C TYR A 508 51.83 1.23 4.54
N ASP A 509 51.35 0.75 5.67
CA ASP A 509 51.65 -0.54 6.29
C ASP A 509 50.61 -1.63 6.00
N ASP A 510 49.55 -1.31 5.26
CA ASP A 510 48.50 -2.27 4.91
C ASP A 510 49.08 -3.43 4.06
N PRO A 511 48.72 -4.70 4.34
CA PRO A 511 49.21 -5.85 3.58
C PRO A 511 48.85 -5.83 2.09
N SER A 512 47.80 -5.10 1.71
CA SER A 512 47.33 -4.92 0.32
C SER A 512 47.86 -3.65 -0.34
N ASN A 513 48.71 -2.87 0.34
CA ASN A 513 49.34 -1.68 -0.24
C ASN A 513 50.32 -2.08 -1.36
N PRO A 514 50.19 -1.53 -2.58
CA PRO A 514 51.03 -1.92 -3.72
C PRO A 514 52.51 -1.52 -3.56
N PHE A 515 52.86 -0.60 -2.65
CA PHE A 515 54.25 -0.24 -2.36
C PHE A 515 54.93 -1.21 -1.39
N ARG A 516 54.14 -2.01 -0.66
CA ARG A 516 54.64 -2.86 0.41
C ARG A 516 54.92 -4.27 -0.10
N HIS A 517 56.18 -4.68 -0.03
CA HIS A 517 56.62 -6.03 -0.35
C HIS A 517 57.17 -6.70 0.91
N ALA A 518 56.39 -7.61 1.49
CA ALA A 518 56.66 -8.21 2.81
C ALA A 518 58.02 -8.93 2.95
N TYR A 519 58.69 -9.25 1.83
CA TYR A 519 59.94 -10.01 1.81
C TYR A 519 61.09 -9.25 1.13
N HIS A 520 60.88 -7.99 0.73
CA HIS A 520 61.94 -7.17 0.13
C HIS A 520 62.46 -6.17 1.18
N PRO A 521 63.75 -6.20 1.54
CA PRO A 521 64.30 -5.36 2.62
C PRO A 521 64.10 -3.85 2.44
N ASP A 522 63.95 -3.38 1.20
CA ASP A 522 63.75 -1.95 0.91
C ASP A 522 62.27 -1.52 0.81
N HIS A 523 61.33 -2.45 1.04
CA HIS A 523 59.88 -2.22 0.84
C HIS A 523 59.00 -2.94 1.87
N ASP A 524 59.55 -3.40 3.00
CA ASP A 524 58.80 -4.10 4.04
C ASP A 524 58.32 -3.17 5.18
N ASN A 525 58.64 -1.87 5.04
CA ASN A 525 58.52 -0.80 6.02
C ASN A 525 59.34 -1.05 7.28
N ARG A 526 60.57 -1.58 7.15
CA ARG A 526 61.48 -1.81 8.27
C ARG A 526 62.88 -1.36 7.94
N ASN A 527 63.55 -0.78 8.94
CA ASN A 527 64.97 -0.45 8.81
C ASN A 527 65.85 -1.72 8.94
N ALA A 528 67.17 -1.56 8.76
CA ALA A 528 68.15 -2.65 8.87
C ALA A 528 68.17 -3.37 10.24
N SER A 529 67.62 -2.76 11.29
CA SER A 529 67.45 -3.36 12.62
C SER A 529 66.07 -4.00 12.82
N TRP A 530 65.31 -4.20 11.75
CA TRP A 530 63.96 -4.75 11.70
C TRP A 530 62.91 -3.94 12.48
N GLN A 531 63.16 -2.65 12.71
CA GLN A 531 62.18 -1.76 13.36
C GLN A 531 61.31 -1.05 12.31
N PRO A 532 60.01 -0.85 12.57
CA PRO A 532 59.11 -0.16 11.66
C PRO A 532 59.61 1.25 11.29
N VAL A 533 59.51 1.62 10.01
CA VAL A 533 59.74 2.99 9.54
C VAL A 533 58.42 3.72 9.31
N GLY A 534 58.43 5.05 9.32
CA GLY A 534 57.23 5.86 9.13
C GLY A 534 56.70 5.87 7.70
N ALA A 535 55.47 6.33 7.53
CA ALA A 535 54.85 6.55 6.22
C ALA A 535 55.69 7.48 5.32
N GLY A 536 55.81 7.11 4.05
CA GLY A 536 56.56 7.87 3.03
C GLY A 536 58.06 7.60 3.00
N VAL A 537 58.59 6.76 3.88
CA VAL A 537 60.00 6.32 3.81
C VAL A 537 60.17 5.26 2.71
N GLU A 538 59.40 4.17 2.79
CA GLU A 538 59.41 3.08 1.79
C GLU A 538 58.07 2.96 1.06
N SER A 539 56.96 3.11 1.80
CA SER A 539 55.60 3.01 1.27
C SER A 539 54.80 4.27 1.57
N LEU A 540 53.93 4.67 0.64
CA LEU A 540 53.01 5.79 0.81
C LEU A 540 51.61 5.30 1.23
N THR A 541 50.92 6.11 2.04
CA THR A 541 49.48 5.93 2.28
C THR A 541 48.73 6.37 1.03
N VAL A 542 47.81 5.53 0.55
CA VAL A 542 46.96 5.83 -0.60
C VAL A 542 45.58 6.25 -0.10
N VAL A 543 45.10 7.40 -0.54
CA VAL A 543 43.77 7.92 -0.18
C VAL A 543 42.91 8.04 -1.43
N ARG A 544 41.71 7.47 -1.38
CA ARG A 544 40.73 7.51 -2.46
C ARG A 544 39.52 8.30 -2.00
N SER A 545 39.37 9.51 -2.52
CA SER A 545 38.22 10.36 -2.27
C SER A 545 37.20 10.14 -3.39
N ILE A 546 36.01 9.66 -3.03
CA ILE A 546 34.96 9.26 -3.96
C ILE A 546 33.77 10.19 -3.79
N ASP A 547 33.32 10.78 -4.89
CA ASP A 547 32.14 11.64 -4.96
C ASP A 547 31.12 11.01 -5.90
N MET A 548 29.94 10.71 -5.38
CA MET A 548 28.81 10.20 -6.15
C MET A 548 27.71 11.24 -6.15
N VAL A 549 27.55 11.95 -7.26
CA VAL A 549 26.48 12.93 -7.44
C VAL A 549 25.32 12.23 -8.12
N VAL A 550 24.21 12.12 -7.42
CA VAL A 550 22.98 11.50 -7.90
C VAL A 550 22.40 12.39 -8.98
N ASP A 551 22.18 11.83 -10.16
CA ASP A 551 21.58 12.60 -11.25
C ASP A 551 20.14 12.93 -10.86
N THR A 552 19.75 14.20 -10.98
CA THR A 552 18.35 14.59 -10.81
C THR A 552 17.48 14.10 -11.97
N ASN A 553 18.07 13.69 -13.12
CA ASN A 553 17.37 13.44 -14.39
C ASN A 553 18.08 12.48 -15.40
N SER A 554 18.79 11.40 -15.01
CA SER A 554 19.43 10.53 -16.03
C SER A 554 18.61 9.30 -16.44
N VAL A 555 18.09 9.42 -17.66
CA VAL A 555 17.53 8.40 -18.59
C VAL A 555 16.12 7.86 -18.27
N SER A 556 15.12 8.68 -18.60
CA SER A 556 13.80 8.32 -19.13
C SER A 556 13.19 6.99 -18.67
N GLN A 557 12.56 6.97 -17.50
CA GLN A 557 11.13 6.70 -17.48
C GLN A 557 10.50 7.67 -16.49
N ALA A 558 9.88 8.74 -17.01
CA ALA A 558 8.79 9.44 -16.31
C ALA A 558 7.67 8.47 -15.86
N GLY A 559 7.77 7.20 -16.27
CA GLY A 559 6.94 6.07 -15.98
C GLY A 559 7.54 4.92 -15.17
N ASN A 560 8.37 5.13 -14.14
CA ASN A 560 8.64 4.04 -13.19
C ASN A 560 8.08 4.39 -11.80
N LEU A 561 7.22 3.53 -11.23
CA LEU A 561 6.72 3.70 -9.86
C LEU A 561 7.80 3.57 -8.79
N PHE A 562 8.87 2.83 -9.10
CA PHE A 562 10.05 2.65 -8.25
C PHE A 562 11.05 3.80 -8.40
N TRP A 563 10.71 4.85 -9.15
CA TRP A 563 11.56 6.02 -9.32
C TRP A 563 11.68 6.77 -7.98
N GLY A 564 12.82 6.53 -7.33
CA GLY A 564 13.06 6.62 -5.88
C GLY A 564 12.31 5.51 -5.12
N PRO A 565 12.91 4.76 -4.16
CA PRO A 565 14.28 4.62 -3.68
C PRO A 565 14.82 3.18 -3.86
N ASP A 566 14.54 2.49 -4.98
CA ASP A 566 15.12 1.16 -5.23
C ASP A 566 16.06 1.12 -6.45
N ASP A 567 16.19 2.22 -7.21
CA ASP A 567 17.22 2.42 -8.23
C ASP A 567 17.83 3.84 -8.08
N CYS A 568 19.14 3.98 -8.27
CA CYS A 568 19.88 5.23 -8.10
C CYS A 568 21.03 5.31 -9.12
N SER A 569 21.09 6.37 -9.91
CA SER A 569 22.15 6.60 -10.90
C SER A 569 22.72 8.01 -10.79
N GLY A 570 23.92 8.21 -11.33
CA GLY A 570 24.58 9.49 -11.20
C GLY A 570 25.95 9.56 -11.84
N VAL A 571 26.63 10.66 -11.56
CA VAL A 571 28.04 10.86 -11.92
C VAL A 571 28.93 10.33 -10.80
N TYR A 572 29.88 9.48 -11.17
CA TYR A 572 30.95 9.02 -10.29
C TYR A 572 32.19 9.88 -10.56
N ARG A 573 32.81 10.39 -9.49
CA ARG A 573 34.14 11.00 -9.54
C ARG A 573 34.98 10.41 -8.44
N GLU A 574 36.28 10.30 -8.71
CA GLU A 574 37.22 9.82 -7.72
C GLU A 574 38.55 10.52 -7.88
N THR A 575 39.18 10.84 -6.74
CA THR A 575 40.55 11.34 -6.67
C THR A 575 41.39 10.36 -5.88
N ILE A 576 42.47 9.87 -6.47
CA ILE A 576 43.45 9.00 -5.79
C ILE A 576 44.73 9.79 -5.53
N GLN A 577 45.13 9.84 -4.26
CA GLN A 577 46.37 10.45 -3.79
C GLN A 577 47.32 9.38 -3.23
N GLY A 578 48.63 9.59 -3.33
CA GLY A 578 49.65 8.70 -2.77
C GLY A 578 50.15 7.60 -3.71
N LEU A 579 49.50 7.36 -4.85
CA LEU A 579 50.04 6.49 -5.91
C LEU A 579 51.08 7.19 -6.81
N LEU A 580 50.89 8.50 -7.00
CA LEU A 580 51.80 9.39 -7.72
C LEU A 580 52.02 10.66 -6.89
N GLN A 581 53.05 11.43 -7.23
CA GLN A 581 53.31 12.72 -6.60
C GLN A 581 52.14 13.71 -6.77
N GLN A 582 51.43 13.61 -7.90
CA GLN A 582 50.21 14.37 -8.17
C GLN A 582 48.98 13.45 -8.10
N PRO A 583 47.80 13.95 -7.66
CA PRO A 583 46.59 13.16 -7.65
C PRO A 583 46.15 12.68 -9.04
N ILE A 584 45.49 11.52 -9.08
CA ILE A 584 44.85 10.99 -10.28
C ILE A 584 43.35 11.20 -10.15
N TYR A 585 42.73 11.77 -11.19
CA TYR A 585 41.31 12.07 -11.20
C TYR A 585 40.57 11.14 -12.18
N PHE A 586 39.47 10.57 -11.72
CA PHE A 586 38.62 9.65 -12.47
C PHE A 586 37.22 10.25 -12.57
N ALA A 587 36.55 9.99 -13.68
CA ALA A 587 35.13 10.30 -13.83
C ALA A 587 34.41 9.22 -14.63
N GLY A 588 33.10 9.12 -14.39
CA GLY A 588 32.24 8.16 -15.06
C GLY A 588 30.79 8.27 -14.60
N LYS A 589 30.02 7.21 -14.84
CA LYS A 589 28.64 7.08 -14.39
C LYS A 589 28.51 5.94 -13.39
N PHE A 590 27.58 6.04 -12.45
CA PHE A 590 27.21 4.90 -11.61
C PHE A 590 25.73 4.57 -11.74
N THR A 591 25.42 3.31 -11.47
CA THR A 591 24.07 2.81 -11.25
C THR A 591 24.07 1.90 -10.02
N LEU A 592 23.03 1.96 -9.22
CA LEU A 592 22.80 1.19 -8.00
C LEU A 592 21.35 0.73 -7.99
N LYS A 593 21.13 -0.48 -7.50
CA LYS A 593 19.81 -1.04 -7.23
C LYS A 593 19.72 -1.47 -5.78
N ARG A 594 18.61 -1.16 -5.10
CA ARG A 594 18.34 -1.69 -3.78
C ARG A 594 17.91 -3.15 -3.92
N ILE A 595 18.64 -4.04 -3.26
CA ILE A 595 18.42 -5.48 -3.32
C ILE A 595 17.94 -6.05 -1.99
N ASN A 596 17.95 -5.26 -0.92
CA ASN A 596 17.48 -5.64 0.41
C ASN A 596 17.10 -4.39 1.23
N ARG A 597 16.08 -4.47 2.09
CA ARG A 597 15.59 -3.34 2.92
C ARG A 597 16.03 -3.40 4.38
N ALA A 598 16.88 -4.35 4.75
CA ALA A 598 17.44 -4.42 6.09
C ALA A 598 18.24 -3.14 6.42
N ASN A 599 17.77 -2.43 7.43
CA ASN A 599 18.28 -1.11 7.84
C ASN A 599 19.49 -1.20 8.78
N ALA A 600 19.98 -2.40 9.08
CA ALA A 600 21.15 -2.64 9.93
C ALA A 600 22.04 -3.76 9.38
N ILE A 601 23.35 -3.59 9.56
CA ILE A 601 24.36 -4.63 9.38
C ILE A 601 24.77 -5.11 10.76
N ARG A 602 24.79 -6.42 10.93
CA ARG A 602 25.20 -7.09 12.17
C ARG A 602 26.69 -7.38 12.21
#